data_AF-A0A095CFP2-F1
#
_entry.id   AF-A0A095CFP2-F1
#
_cell.length_a   1.000
_cell.length_b   1.000
_cell.length_c   1.000
_cell.angle_alpha   90.00
_cell.angle_beta   90.00
_cell.angle_gamma   90.00
#
_symmetry.space_group_name_H-M   'P 1'
#
loop_
_entity.id
_entity.type
_entity.pdbx_description
1 polymer ?
#
loop_
_entity_poly.entity_id
_entity_poly.type
_entity_poly.pdbx_seq_one_letter_code
_entity_poly.pdbx_strand_id
1 'polypeptide(L)'
;VRLNVIVQLLRRREQRKQEVISRRLDQKWSESCAQNETKCRAIKYRYIGELRKLLKLRLAAKENKFKRDMIMDYAKPSSQVFAPLTRLGVFPDRSSERYVVKNIYSSRYEGLLTLEARLPRFAFQPRIRLQQPKLHTKDGFLKRKYRHQKELAELHDYLQKPSVSERNTALRKPRFLQKIEKPMPRPITSDYITIKS
;
A
#
# COMPACT_ATOMS: atom_id res chain seq x y z
N VAL A 1 22.57 -36.07 99.27
CA VAL A 1 21.37 -35.49 98.60
C VAL A 1 21.62 -34.07 98.09
N ARG A 2 22.03 -33.09 98.92
CA ARG A 2 22.26 -31.67 98.53
C ARG A 2 23.20 -31.45 97.32
N LEU A 3 24.33 -32.17 97.29
CA LEU A 3 25.39 -31.97 96.28
C LEU A 3 24.92 -32.38 94.87
N ASN A 4 24.17 -33.48 94.76
CA ASN A 4 23.57 -33.93 93.49
C ASN A 4 22.58 -32.91 92.92
N VAL A 5 21.81 -32.25 93.78
CA VAL A 5 20.87 -31.19 93.36
C VAL A 5 21.62 -29.98 92.79
N ILE A 6 22.74 -29.57 93.42
CA ILE A 6 23.57 -28.46 92.93
C ILE A 6 24.17 -28.77 91.56
N VAL A 7 24.71 -29.98 91.37
CA VAL A 7 25.28 -30.43 90.08
C VAL A 7 24.22 -30.42 88.98
N GLN A 8 22.99 -30.88 89.26
CA GLN A 8 21.88 -30.85 88.30
C GLN A 8 21.47 -29.42 87.94
N LEU A 9 21.46 -28.49 88.91
CA LEU A 9 21.15 -27.08 88.66
C LEU A 9 22.23 -26.39 87.82
N LEU A 10 23.50 -26.70 88.03
CA LEU A 10 24.61 -26.19 87.23
C LEU A 10 24.52 -26.66 85.78
N ARG A 11 24.26 -27.96 85.56
CA ARG A 11 24.04 -28.51 84.21
C ARG A 11 22.86 -27.83 83.50
N ARG A 12 21.72 -27.66 84.19
CA ARG A 12 20.56 -26.94 83.63
C ARG A 12 20.90 -25.49 83.28
N ARG A 13 21.71 -24.82 84.10
CA ARG A 13 22.15 -23.43 83.84
C ARG A 13 23.06 -23.35 82.63
N GLU A 14 23.99 -24.30 82.47
CA GLU A 14 24.86 -24.38 81.29
C GLU A 14 24.08 -24.68 80.02
N GLN A 15 23.16 -25.64 80.05
CA GLN A 15 22.27 -25.94 78.94
C GLN A 15 21.48 -24.70 78.51
N ARG A 16 20.84 -24.01 79.47
CA ARG A 16 20.12 -22.75 79.18
C ARG A 16 21.03 -21.67 78.60
N LYS A 17 22.27 -21.54 79.09
CA LYS A 17 23.24 -20.59 78.53
C LYS A 17 23.62 -20.96 77.10
N GLN A 18 23.88 -22.23 76.84
CA GLN A 18 24.23 -22.75 75.51
C GLN A 18 23.07 -22.54 74.53
N GLU A 19 21.82 -22.79 74.94
CA GLU A 19 20.63 -22.53 74.12
C GLU A 19 20.47 -21.04 73.78
N VAL A 20 20.75 -20.14 74.73
CA VAL A 20 20.68 -18.70 74.46
C VAL A 20 21.81 -18.28 73.52
N ILE A 21 23.01 -18.84 73.67
CA ILE A 21 24.15 -18.57 72.79
C ILE A 21 23.88 -19.09 71.39
N SER A 22 23.39 -20.32 71.23
CA SER A 22 23.08 -20.90 69.92
C SER A 22 22.02 -20.08 69.19
N ARG A 23 20.93 -19.69 69.87
CA ARG A 23 19.89 -18.83 69.28
C ARG A 23 20.44 -17.48 68.79
N ARG A 24 21.35 -16.86 69.54
CA ARG A 24 21.99 -15.60 69.13
C ARG A 24 22.89 -15.80 67.92
N LEU A 25 23.65 -16.90 67.88
CA LEU A 25 24.48 -17.26 66.75
C LEU A 25 23.63 -17.54 65.50
N ASP A 26 22.54 -18.28 65.63
CA ASP A 26 21.61 -18.58 64.54
C ASP A 26 20.97 -17.31 63.97
N GLN A 27 20.58 -16.36 64.84
CA GLN A 27 20.07 -15.05 64.43
C GLN A 27 21.12 -14.28 63.63
N LYS A 28 22.35 -14.17 64.16
CA LYS A 28 23.46 -13.49 63.47
C LYS A 28 23.82 -14.15 62.14
N TRP A 29 23.79 -15.48 62.11
CA TRP A 29 24.02 -16.25 60.91
C TRP A 29 22.93 -16.00 59.86
N SER A 30 21.66 -16.03 60.26
CA SER A 30 20.52 -15.75 59.38
C SER A 30 20.58 -14.34 58.80
N GLU A 31 20.91 -13.33 59.61
CA GLU A 31 21.14 -11.94 59.15
C GLU A 31 22.24 -11.87 58.09
N SER A 32 23.37 -12.53 58.32
CA SER A 32 24.51 -12.56 57.40
C SER A 32 24.16 -13.29 56.09
N CYS A 33 23.46 -14.43 56.18
CA CYS A 33 22.96 -15.16 55.02
C CYS A 33 22.00 -14.31 54.17
N ALA A 34 21.04 -13.62 54.81
CA ALA A 34 20.11 -12.74 54.11
C ALA A 34 20.85 -11.59 53.39
N GLN A 35 21.83 -10.96 54.05
CA GLN A 35 22.65 -9.93 53.42
C GLN A 35 23.43 -10.48 52.21
N ASN A 36 24.03 -11.66 52.33
CA ASN A 36 24.73 -12.28 51.21
C ASN A 36 23.79 -12.65 50.06
N GLU A 37 22.59 -13.14 50.35
CA GLU A 37 21.58 -13.40 49.32
C GLU A 37 21.18 -12.13 48.57
N THR A 38 20.96 -11.00 49.25
CA THR A 38 20.62 -9.74 48.58
C THR A 38 21.74 -9.28 47.64
N LYS A 39 23.01 -9.41 48.07
CA LYS A 39 24.18 -9.12 47.23
C LYS A 39 24.24 -10.05 46.01
N CYS A 40 24.08 -11.36 46.22
CA CYS A 40 24.04 -12.35 45.15
C CYS A 40 22.90 -12.07 44.16
N ARG A 41 21.70 -11.70 44.63
CA ARG A 41 20.57 -11.32 43.77
C ARG A 41 20.92 -10.09 42.94
N ALA A 42 21.49 -9.05 43.54
CA ALA A 42 21.91 -7.84 42.82
C ALA A 42 22.95 -8.16 41.73
N ILE A 43 23.94 -9.01 42.01
CA ILE A 43 24.93 -9.47 41.03
C ILE A 43 24.24 -10.21 39.88
N LYS A 44 23.33 -11.16 40.18
CA LYS A 44 22.57 -11.90 39.17
C LYS A 44 21.73 -10.99 38.28
N TYR A 45 21.04 -10.00 38.85
CA TYR A 45 20.25 -9.03 38.07
C TYR A 45 21.11 -8.20 37.13
N ARG A 46 22.26 -7.72 37.62
CA ARG A 46 23.23 -6.99 36.77
C ARG A 46 23.73 -7.88 35.64
N TYR A 47 24.14 -9.11 35.96
CA TYR A 47 24.62 -10.08 34.98
C TYR A 47 23.58 -10.36 33.87
N ILE A 48 22.32 -10.61 34.23
CA ILE A 48 21.23 -10.82 33.26
C ILE A 48 21.03 -9.55 32.40
N GLY A 49 21.10 -8.37 33.01
CA GLY A 49 21.02 -7.10 32.28
C GLY A 49 22.12 -6.95 31.23
N GLU A 50 23.37 -7.20 31.62
CA GLU A 50 24.52 -7.14 30.70
C GLU A 50 24.44 -8.20 29.60
N LEU A 51 24.04 -9.43 29.92
CA LEU A 51 23.81 -10.47 28.92
C LEU A 51 22.78 -10.06 27.86
N ARG A 52 21.66 -9.46 28.29
CA ARG A 52 20.62 -8.97 27.37
C ARG A 52 21.17 -7.87 26.45
N LYS A 53 22.00 -6.97 26.97
CA LYS A 53 22.66 -5.92 26.16
C LYS A 53 23.61 -6.53 25.13
N LEU A 54 24.45 -7.49 25.55
CA LEU A 54 25.38 -8.19 24.66
C LEU A 54 24.64 -8.95 23.55
N LEU A 55 23.55 -9.64 23.88
CA LEU A 55 22.71 -10.31 22.89
C LEU A 55 22.11 -9.33 21.89
N LYS A 56 21.62 -8.17 22.36
CA LYS A 56 21.08 -7.12 21.50
C LYS A 56 22.15 -6.57 20.54
N LEU A 57 23.37 -6.33 21.03
CA LEU A 57 24.50 -5.89 20.20
C LEU A 57 24.89 -6.95 19.15
N ARG A 58 24.91 -8.22 19.54
CA ARG A 58 25.20 -9.33 18.62
C ARG A 58 24.16 -9.44 17.50
N LEU A 59 22.87 -9.30 17.83
CA LEU A 59 21.79 -9.30 16.84
C LEU A 59 21.91 -8.11 15.89
N ALA A 60 22.12 -6.90 16.43
CA ALA A 60 22.31 -5.70 15.63
C ALA A 60 23.54 -5.75 14.70
N ALA A 61 24.59 -6.48 15.09
CA ALA A 61 25.77 -6.71 14.25
C ALA A 61 25.52 -7.74 13.13
N LYS A 62 24.62 -8.71 13.35
CA LYS A 62 24.23 -9.70 12.34
C LYS A 62 23.27 -9.14 11.30
N GLU A 63 22.37 -8.26 11.71
CA GLU A 63 21.47 -7.56 10.80
C GLU A 63 22.27 -6.52 10.00
N ASN A 64 22.36 -6.69 8.68
CA ASN A 64 22.89 -5.64 7.82
C ASN A 64 22.04 -4.38 8.00
N LYS A 65 22.68 -3.19 8.02
CA LYS A 65 21.99 -1.89 8.12
C LYS A 65 21.18 -1.63 6.84
N PHE A 66 20.07 -2.33 6.67
CA PHE A 66 19.10 -2.02 5.63
C PHE A 66 18.47 -0.65 5.95
N LYS A 67 18.04 0.04 4.90
CA LYS A 67 17.20 1.22 5.06
C LYS A 67 16.01 0.85 5.95
N ARG A 68 15.65 1.79 6.81
CA ARG A 68 14.51 1.67 7.72
C ARG A 68 13.27 1.16 6.98
N ASP A 69 12.71 0.05 7.45
CA ASP A 69 11.48 -0.49 6.91
C ASP A 69 10.28 0.16 7.61
N MET A 70 9.67 1.14 6.93
CA MET A 70 8.51 1.85 7.46
C MET A 70 7.32 0.91 7.69
N ILE A 71 7.10 -0.08 6.81
CA ILE A 71 5.97 -0.99 6.94
C ILE A 71 6.10 -1.80 8.24
N MET A 72 7.29 -2.34 8.48
CA MET A 72 7.55 -3.11 9.70
C MET A 72 7.53 -2.27 10.97
N ASP A 73 7.93 -0.99 10.90
CA ASP A 73 7.79 -0.06 12.02
C ASP A 73 6.32 0.17 12.39
N TYR A 74 5.42 0.36 11.42
CA TYR A 74 4.00 0.54 11.69
C TYR A 74 3.27 -0.78 11.99
N ALA A 75 3.77 -1.92 11.51
CA ALA A 75 3.19 -3.23 11.77
C ALA A 75 3.44 -3.73 13.21
N LYS A 76 4.51 -3.28 13.87
CA LYS A 76 4.88 -3.73 15.22
C LYS A 76 4.37 -2.75 16.29
N PRO A 77 3.46 -3.17 17.19
CA PRO A 77 2.98 -2.31 18.27
C PRO A 77 4.06 -1.87 19.25
N SER A 78 5.14 -2.65 19.36
CA SER A 78 6.27 -2.35 20.23
C SER A 78 7.20 -1.27 19.67
N SER A 79 7.02 -0.86 18.42
CA SER A 79 7.89 0.08 17.73
C SER A 79 7.77 1.49 18.31
N GLN A 80 8.82 2.28 18.09
CA GLN A 80 8.87 3.68 18.50
C GLN A 80 7.87 4.55 17.71
N VAL A 81 7.59 4.18 16.46
CA VAL A 81 6.69 4.93 15.58
C VAL A 81 5.24 4.70 15.98
N PHE A 82 4.90 3.47 16.35
CA PHE A 82 3.55 3.10 16.75
C PHE A 82 3.19 3.67 18.14
N ALA A 83 4.12 3.62 19.10
CA ALA A 83 3.88 4.05 20.48
C ALA A 83 4.91 5.10 20.98
N PRO A 84 5.01 6.28 20.31
CA PRO A 84 6.07 7.26 20.57
C PRO A 84 6.01 7.84 21.98
N LEU A 85 4.81 8.04 22.53
CA LEU A 85 4.63 8.55 23.90
C LEU A 85 5.29 7.63 24.93
N THR A 86 5.02 6.32 24.87
CA THR A 86 5.55 5.36 25.84
C THR A 86 7.06 5.12 25.72
N ARG A 87 7.63 5.39 24.53
CA ARG A 87 9.03 5.05 24.21
C ARG A 87 9.97 6.26 24.30
N LEU A 88 9.51 7.42 23.86
CA LEU A 88 10.28 8.68 23.84
C LEU A 88 9.78 9.70 24.84
N GLY A 89 8.57 9.54 25.37
CA GLY A 89 7.93 10.57 26.19
C GLY A 89 7.49 11.80 25.41
N VAL A 90 7.50 11.75 24.07
CA VAL A 90 7.16 12.90 23.21
C VAL A 90 6.15 12.47 22.16
N PHE A 91 5.09 13.27 22.02
CA PHE A 91 4.13 13.13 20.92
C PHE A 91 4.71 13.73 19.63
N PRO A 92 4.61 13.04 18.48
CA PRO A 92 4.99 13.62 17.19
C PRO A 92 4.17 14.89 16.89
N ASP A 93 2.90 14.92 17.29
CA ASP A 93 1.98 16.06 17.10
C ASP A 93 2.12 17.17 18.15
N ARG A 94 3.16 17.17 18.99
CA ARG A 94 3.34 18.20 20.03
C ARG A 94 3.38 19.63 19.47
N SER A 95 3.79 19.81 18.22
CA SER A 95 3.83 21.12 17.54
C SER A 95 2.72 21.30 16.49
N SER A 96 1.70 20.43 16.47
CA SER A 96 0.59 20.49 15.52
C SER A 96 -0.14 21.84 15.54
N GLU A 97 -0.24 22.47 16.71
CA GLU A 97 -0.85 23.80 16.89
C GLU A 97 -0.21 24.90 16.04
N ARG A 98 1.08 24.78 15.70
CA ARG A 98 1.77 25.76 14.83
C ARG A 98 1.21 25.78 13.41
N TYR A 99 0.62 24.68 12.98
CA TYR A 99 0.02 24.52 11.66
C TYR A 99 -1.50 24.72 11.68
N VAL A 100 -2.09 25.00 12.85
CA VAL A 100 -3.50 25.36 12.95
C VAL A 100 -3.67 26.76 12.36
N VAL A 101 -4.17 26.81 11.13
CA VAL A 101 -4.43 28.06 10.42
C VAL A 101 -5.65 28.75 11.03
N LYS A 102 -5.42 29.77 11.87
CA LYS A 102 -6.46 30.67 12.37
C LYS A 102 -6.55 31.87 11.42
N ASN A 103 -7.61 31.91 10.62
CA ASN A 103 -7.79 32.95 9.61
C ASN A 103 -9.00 33.83 9.94
N ILE A 104 -8.78 35.15 9.97
CA ILE A 104 -9.83 36.17 10.16
C ILE A 104 -10.86 36.08 9.03
N TYR A 105 -10.40 35.75 7.81
CA TYR A 105 -11.22 35.75 6.61
C TYR A 105 -12.22 34.57 6.53
N SER A 106 -12.06 33.51 7.33
CA SER A 106 -12.95 32.34 7.29
C SER A 106 -14.22 32.50 8.12
N SER A 107 -14.27 33.49 9.01
CA SER A 107 -15.36 33.66 9.99
C SER A 107 -16.54 34.49 9.48
N ARG A 108 -16.29 35.46 8.59
CA ARG A 108 -17.28 36.42 8.08
C ARG A 108 -17.37 36.34 6.57
N TYR A 109 -18.57 36.55 6.03
CA TYR A 109 -18.83 36.60 4.59
C TYR A 109 -17.90 37.58 3.84
N GLU A 110 -17.73 38.79 4.38
CA GLU A 110 -16.81 39.79 3.82
C GLU A 110 -15.39 39.25 3.68
N GLY A 111 -14.94 38.45 4.64
CA GLY A 111 -13.64 37.80 4.61
C GLY A 111 -13.53 36.80 3.46
N LEU A 112 -14.55 35.99 3.23
CA LEU A 112 -14.61 35.06 2.10
C LEU A 112 -14.58 35.80 0.75
N LEU A 113 -15.31 36.91 0.65
CA LEU A 113 -15.34 37.76 -0.56
C LEU A 113 -13.96 38.38 -0.84
N THR A 114 -13.24 38.82 0.20
CA THR A 114 -11.85 39.30 0.02
C THR A 114 -10.88 38.20 -0.39
N LEU A 115 -11.07 36.96 0.07
CA LEU A 115 -10.30 35.81 -0.39
C LEU A 115 -10.59 35.47 -1.84
N GLU A 116 -11.87 35.49 -2.23
CA GLU A 116 -12.29 35.27 -3.62
C GLU A 116 -11.66 36.28 -4.57
N ALA A 117 -11.71 37.57 -4.21
CA ALA A 117 -11.13 38.63 -5.02
C ALA A 117 -9.60 38.55 -5.14
N ARG A 118 -8.91 38.04 -4.12
CA ARG A 118 -7.44 37.88 -4.11
C ARG A 118 -6.97 36.62 -4.82
N LEU A 119 -7.78 35.58 -4.84
CA LEU A 119 -7.44 34.33 -5.52
C LEU A 119 -7.52 34.53 -7.03
N PRO A 120 -6.58 33.97 -7.79
CA PRO A 120 -6.59 34.09 -9.23
C PRO A 120 -7.79 33.35 -9.81
N ARG A 121 -8.35 33.87 -10.92
CA ARG A 121 -9.56 33.31 -11.56
C ARG A 121 -9.51 31.81 -11.85
N PHE A 122 -8.31 31.23 -12.07
CA PHE A 122 -8.15 29.79 -12.29
C PHE A 122 -8.47 28.92 -11.07
N ALA A 123 -8.52 29.50 -9.86
CA ALA A 123 -8.97 28.79 -8.67
C ALA A 123 -10.47 28.47 -8.73
N PHE A 124 -11.25 29.31 -9.43
CA PHE A 124 -12.71 29.18 -9.55
C PHE A 124 -13.14 28.62 -10.91
N GLN A 125 -12.35 28.85 -11.96
CA GLN A 125 -12.65 28.40 -13.31
C GLN A 125 -11.68 27.29 -13.75
N PRO A 126 -12.20 26.17 -14.29
CA PRO A 126 -11.35 25.08 -14.74
C PRO A 126 -10.43 25.56 -15.87
N ARG A 127 -9.13 25.37 -15.69
CA ARG A 127 -8.14 25.68 -16.73
C ARG A 127 -8.08 24.54 -17.74
N ILE A 128 -8.99 24.55 -18.70
CA ILE A 128 -9.01 23.55 -19.78
C ILE A 128 -7.84 23.84 -20.73
N ARG A 129 -6.68 23.21 -20.47
CA ARG A 129 -5.56 23.17 -21.39
C ARG A 129 -5.70 21.95 -22.28
N LEU A 130 -6.35 22.12 -23.43
CA LEU A 130 -6.37 21.08 -24.44
C LEU A 130 -4.96 20.96 -25.03
N GLN A 131 -4.24 19.92 -24.62
CA GLN A 131 -3.04 19.51 -25.32
C GLN A 131 -3.49 19.00 -26.69
N GLN A 132 -3.04 19.65 -27.76
CA GLN A 132 -3.33 19.15 -29.09
C GLN A 132 -2.78 17.71 -29.21
N PRO A 133 -3.62 16.74 -29.63
CA PRO A 133 -3.20 15.36 -29.70
C PRO A 133 -2.06 15.23 -30.71
N LYS A 134 -0.90 14.75 -30.26
CA LYS A 134 0.19 14.37 -31.16
C LYS A 134 -0.21 13.09 -31.91
N LEU A 135 -0.77 13.26 -33.10
CA LEU A 135 -1.30 12.18 -33.94
C LEU A 135 -0.20 11.23 -34.44
N HIS A 136 0.97 11.79 -34.73
CA HIS A 136 2.10 11.07 -35.33
C HIS A 136 3.20 10.74 -34.31
N THR A 137 3.92 9.65 -34.58
CA THR A 137 5.18 9.27 -33.93
C THR A 137 6.33 10.12 -34.49
N LYS A 138 7.51 10.10 -33.85
CA LYS A 138 8.70 10.81 -34.33
C LYS A 138 9.07 10.44 -35.78
N ASP A 139 8.81 9.19 -36.14
CA ASP A 139 9.06 8.64 -37.48
C ASP A 139 7.94 8.97 -38.49
N GLY A 140 6.98 9.82 -38.13
CA GLY A 140 5.89 10.29 -39.01
C GLY A 140 4.66 9.38 -39.07
N PHE A 141 4.72 8.14 -38.56
CA PHE A 141 3.57 7.23 -38.59
C PHE A 141 2.43 7.63 -37.64
N LEU A 142 1.18 7.41 -38.05
CA LEU A 142 0.01 7.58 -37.19
C LEU A 142 0.03 6.58 -36.03
N LYS A 143 -0.15 7.10 -34.81
CA LYS A 143 -0.22 6.26 -33.60
C LYS A 143 -1.42 5.33 -33.69
N ARG A 144 -1.23 4.10 -33.19
CA ARG A 144 -2.24 3.03 -33.23
C ARG A 144 -3.62 3.47 -32.74
N LYS A 145 -3.68 4.28 -31.66
CA LYS A 145 -4.92 4.80 -31.09
C LYS A 145 -5.76 5.69 -32.01
N TYR A 146 -5.17 6.29 -33.05
CA TYR A 146 -5.86 7.16 -34.02
C TYR A 146 -6.17 6.46 -35.35
N ARG A 147 -5.70 5.22 -35.56
CA ARG A 147 -5.93 4.50 -36.83
C ARG A 147 -7.40 4.24 -37.08
N HIS A 148 -8.12 3.80 -36.06
CA HIS A 148 -9.56 3.54 -36.19
C HIS A 148 -10.36 4.81 -36.48
N GLN A 149 -9.99 5.96 -35.88
CA GLN A 149 -10.61 7.24 -36.21
C GLN A 149 -10.34 7.65 -37.67
N LYS A 150 -9.15 7.36 -38.20
CA LYS A 150 -8.83 7.58 -39.60
C LYS A 150 -9.64 6.66 -40.53
N GLU A 151 -9.73 5.38 -40.20
CA GLU A 151 -10.54 4.41 -40.95
C GLU A 151 -12.02 4.84 -40.98
N LEU A 152 -12.57 5.28 -39.84
CA LEU A 152 -13.92 5.82 -39.76
C LEU A 152 -14.10 7.09 -40.60
N ALA A 153 -13.11 7.99 -40.60
CA ALA A 153 -13.14 9.19 -41.43
C ALA A 153 -13.09 8.83 -42.94
N GLU A 154 -12.25 7.87 -43.33
CA GLU A 154 -12.16 7.38 -44.72
C GLU A 154 -13.47 6.70 -45.16
N LEU A 155 -14.10 5.92 -44.28
CA LEU A 155 -15.40 5.31 -44.53
C LEU A 155 -16.51 6.37 -44.64
N HIS A 156 -16.51 7.37 -43.76
CA HIS A 156 -17.44 8.48 -43.84
C HIS A 156 -17.31 9.22 -45.17
N ASP A 157 -16.08 9.57 -45.57
CA ASP A 157 -15.81 10.24 -46.85
C ASP A 157 -16.23 9.36 -48.05
N TYR A 158 -16.06 8.04 -47.95
CA TYR A 158 -16.51 7.10 -48.96
C TYR A 158 -18.04 7.06 -49.09
N LEU A 159 -18.76 7.07 -47.97
CA LEU A 159 -20.22 7.08 -47.94
C LEU A 159 -20.81 8.43 -48.37
N GLN A 160 -20.11 9.53 -48.08
CA GLN A 160 -20.54 10.88 -48.44
C GLN A 160 -20.28 11.19 -49.92
N LYS A 161 -19.32 10.50 -50.56
CA LYS A 161 -19.19 10.52 -52.02
C LYS A 161 -20.46 9.90 -52.61
N PRO A 162 -21.20 10.61 -53.48
CA PRO A 162 -22.39 10.05 -54.09
C PRO A 162 -22.00 8.77 -54.82
N SER A 163 -22.59 7.65 -54.40
CA SER A 163 -22.41 6.37 -55.06
C SER A 163 -23.07 6.47 -56.43
N VAL A 164 -22.23 6.67 -57.45
CA VAL A 164 -22.61 6.75 -58.87
C VAL A 164 -23.23 8.10 -59.26
N SER A 165 -22.61 8.70 -60.27
CA SER A 165 -23.10 9.85 -61.03
C SER A 165 -24.62 9.91 -61.18
N GLU A 166 -25.27 10.83 -60.48
CA GLU A 166 -26.61 11.35 -60.84
C GLU A 166 -26.65 11.90 -62.28
N ARG A 167 -25.50 12.06 -62.93
CA ARG A 167 -25.38 12.43 -64.35
C ARG A 167 -25.75 11.31 -65.34
N ASN A 168 -25.85 10.04 -64.92
CA ASN A 168 -26.06 8.90 -65.83
C ASN A 168 -27.41 8.18 -65.68
N THR A 169 -28.32 8.68 -64.84
CA THR A 169 -29.66 8.08 -64.63
C THR A 169 -30.73 8.58 -65.60
N ALA A 170 -30.35 9.31 -66.67
CA ALA A 170 -31.32 9.88 -67.60
C ALA A 170 -31.72 9.01 -68.82
N LEU A 171 -31.02 7.91 -69.17
CA LEU A 171 -31.18 7.34 -70.53
C LEU A 171 -31.18 5.81 -70.70
N ARG A 172 -31.30 5.01 -69.63
CA ARG A 172 -31.45 3.54 -69.80
C ARG A 172 -32.81 3.06 -69.30
N LYS A 173 -33.72 2.82 -70.26
CA LYS A 173 -34.99 2.13 -69.99
C LYS A 173 -34.70 0.68 -69.57
N PRO A 174 -35.42 0.15 -68.58
CA PRO A 174 -35.16 -1.21 -68.09
C PRO A 174 -35.44 -2.28 -69.17
N ARG A 175 -34.63 -3.34 -69.17
CA ARG A 175 -34.57 -4.40 -70.21
C ARG A 175 -35.92 -5.03 -70.58
N PHE A 176 -36.87 -5.06 -69.65
CA PHE A 176 -38.20 -5.65 -69.89
C PHE A 176 -39.10 -4.82 -70.83
N LEU A 177 -38.71 -3.59 -71.16
CA LEU A 177 -39.40 -2.76 -72.17
C LEU A 177 -38.79 -2.87 -73.58
N GLN A 178 -37.70 -3.62 -73.76
CA GLN A 178 -37.15 -3.89 -75.09
C GLN A 178 -37.79 -5.15 -75.69
N LYS A 179 -38.52 -4.98 -76.80
CA LYS A 179 -39.06 -6.10 -77.58
C LYS A 179 -37.88 -6.85 -78.22
N ILE A 180 -37.66 -8.10 -77.81
CA ILE A 180 -36.63 -8.98 -78.39
C ILE A 180 -37.24 -9.71 -79.59
N GLU A 181 -36.69 -9.48 -80.78
CA GLU A 181 -37.12 -10.21 -81.98
C GLU A 181 -36.56 -11.63 -81.99
N LYS A 182 -37.39 -12.62 -82.33
CA LYS A 182 -36.95 -14.03 -82.37
C LYS A 182 -36.04 -14.23 -83.59
N PRO A 183 -34.89 -14.93 -83.44
CA PRO A 183 -34.02 -15.22 -84.58
C PRO A 183 -34.73 -16.13 -85.59
N MET A 184 -34.31 -16.04 -86.85
CA MET A 184 -34.81 -16.85 -87.96
C MET A 184 -34.75 -18.36 -87.66
N PRO A 185 -35.80 -19.14 -88.00
CA PRO A 185 -35.84 -20.57 -87.74
C PRO A 185 -34.75 -21.31 -88.51
N ARG A 186 -34.21 -22.37 -87.91
CA ARG A 186 -33.18 -23.21 -88.53
C ARG A 186 -33.77 -23.99 -89.71
N PRO A 187 -32.99 -24.26 -90.78
CA PRO A 187 -33.44 -25.08 -91.89
C PRO A 187 -33.70 -26.53 -91.44
N ILE A 188 -34.66 -27.18 -92.10
CA ILE A 188 -35.06 -28.56 -91.83
C ILE A 188 -33.92 -29.49 -92.25
N THR A 189 -33.45 -30.34 -91.33
CA THR A 189 -32.48 -31.42 -91.59
C THR A 189 -33.11 -32.50 -92.46
N SER A 190 -32.41 -32.95 -93.51
CA SER A 190 -32.89 -33.99 -94.42
C SER A 190 -32.86 -35.38 -93.79
N ASP A 191 -33.98 -36.09 -93.82
CA ASP A 191 -34.09 -37.47 -93.38
C ASP A 191 -33.46 -38.42 -94.43
N TYR A 192 -32.54 -39.28 -94.01
CA TYR A 192 -31.95 -40.29 -94.89
C TYR A 192 -32.88 -41.51 -95.00
N ILE A 193 -33.31 -41.82 -96.22
CA ILE A 193 -34.05 -43.04 -96.54
C ILE A 193 -33.04 -44.20 -96.61
N THR A 194 -33.14 -45.16 -95.68
CA THR A 194 -32.42 -46.44 -95.76
C THR A 194 -33.01 -47.30 -96.89
N ILE A 195 -32.27 -47.46 -97.98
CA ILE A 195 -32.58 -48.47 -99.01
C ILE A 195 -32.04 -49.81 -98.49
N LYS A 196 -32.94 -50.75 -98.19
CA LYS A 196 -32.59 -52.15 -97.93
C LYS A 196 -32.36 -52.85 -99.26
N SER A 197 -31.24 -53.56 -99.38
CA SER A 197 -30.99 -54.62 -100.37
C SER A 197 -30.79 -55.93 -99.62
#